data_AF-A0A961IA56-F1
#
_entry.id   AF-A0A961IA56-F1
#
_cell.length_a   1.000
_cell.length_b   1.000
_cell.length_c   1.000
_cell.angle_alpha   90.00
_cell.angle_beta   90.00
_cell.angle_gamma   90.00
#
_symmetry.space_group_name_H-M   'P 1'
#
loop_
_entity.id
_entity.type
_entity.pdbx_description
1 polymer ?
#
loop_
_entity_poly.entity_id
_entity_poly.type
_entity_poly.pdbx_seq_one_letter_code
_entity_poly.pdbx_strand_id
1 'polypeptide(L)'
;PLSGKPGIFGLDGVHPNRYGHAVLANELIKSINAEYGVSIPQVSEYSAWYYDTLNRSPVDLKGFLSDSIIGQVIQFVIDTFL
;
A
#
# COMPACT_ATOMS: atom_id res chain seq x y z
N PRO A 1 -11.46 0.13 -0.13
CA PRO A 1 -10.27 -0.20 -0.96
C PRO A 1 -10.74 -0.65 -2.35
N LEU A 2 -9.98 -0.35 -3.41
CA LEU A 2 -10.32 -0.78 -4.78
C LEU A 2 -9.82 -2.20 -5.03
N SER A 3 -10.55 -2.98 -5.83
CA SER A 3 -10.12 -4.31 -6.26
C SER A 3 -8.81 -4.24 -7.04
N GLY A 4 -7.92 -5.20 -6.83
CA GLY A 4 -6.61 -5.27 -7.51
C GLY A 4 -5.59 -4.24 -7.03
N LYS A 5 -5.82 -3.56 -5.89
CA LYS A 5 -4.89 -2.58 -5.32
C LYS A 5 -4.40 -3.00 -3.93
N PRO A 6 -3.23 -2.51 -3.47
CA PRO A 6 -2.54 -3.00 -2.27
C PRO A 6 -3.33 -2.86 -0.96
N GLY A 7 -4.33 -1.97 -0.91
CA GLY A 7 -5.19 -1.81 0.26
C GLY A 7 -4.43 -1.13 1.39
N ILE A 8 -4.15 -1.83 2.49
CA ILE A 8 -3.44 -1.29 3.67
C ILE A 8 -1.92 -1.56 3.64
N PHE A 9 -1.44 -2.46 2.77
CA PHE A 9 -0.01 -2.78 2.63
C PHE A 9 0.58 -2.16 1.36
N GLY A 10 1.91 -2.05 1.29
CA GLY A 10 2.66 -1.63 0.11
C GLY A 10 2.78 -2.72 -0.95
N LEU A 11 3.61 -2.46 -1.98
CA LEU A 11 3.85 -3.43 -3.07
C LEU A 11 4.64 -4.67 -2.61
N ASP A 12 5.34 -4.59 -1.48
CA ASP A 12 6.01 -5.72 -0.85
C ASP A 12 5.05 -6.66 -0.10
N GLY A 13 3.79 -6.23 0.11
CA GLY A 13 2.77 -6.99 0.81
C GLY A 13 2.94 -7.09 2.33
N VAL A 14 3.91 -6.41 2.94
CA VAL A 14 4.22 -6.52 4.38
C VAL A 14 4.33 -5.18 5.10
N HIS A 15 4.84 -4.12 4.44
CA HIS A 15 4.94 -2.81 5.06
C HIS A 15 3.62 -2.05 4.89
N PRO A 16 3.11 -1.37 5.93
CA PRO A 16 1.92 -0.53 5.79
C PRO A 16 2.18 0.60 4.79
N ASN A 17 1.20 0.87 3.93
CA ASN A 17 1.23 2.08 3.12
C ASN A 17 0.64 3.27 3.91
N ARG A 18 0.45 4.42 3.26
CA ARG A 18 -0.08 5.61 3.92
C ARG A 18 -1.45 5.36 4.54
N TYR A 19 -2.32 4.61 3.86
CA TYR A 19 -3.63 4.25 4.41
C TYR A 19 -3.50 3.29 5.60
N GLY A 20 -2.65 2.26 5.50
CA GLY A 20 -2.40 1.34 6.60
C GLY A 20 -1.87 2.03 7.86
N HIS A 21 -0.95 2.99 7.70
CA HIS A 21 -0.46 3.80 8.81
C HIS A 21 -1.55 4.68 9.43
N ALA A 22 -2.47 5.22 8.63
CA ALA A 22 -3.58 6.03 9.15
C ALA A 22 -4.54 5.19 10.01
N VAL A 23 -4.86 3.97 9.57
CA VAL A 23 -5.67 3.01 10.34
C VAL A 23 -4.98 2.66 11.66
N LEU A 24 -3.69 2.29 11.62
CA LEU A 24 -2.91 1.97 12.82
C LEU A 24 -2.85 3.16 13.79
N ALA A 25 -2.60 4.37 13.28
CA ALA A 25 -2.52 5.58 14.09
C ALA A 25 -3.84 5.87 14.79
N ASN A 26 -4.98 5.69 14.12
CA ASN A 26 -6.30 5.94 14.70
C ASN A 26 -6.64 4.97 15.84
N GLU A 27 -6.25 3.70 15.75
CA GLU A 27 -6.41 2.73 16.84
C GLU A 27 -5.48 3.03 18.03
N LEU A 28 -4.25 3.46 17.75
CA LEU A 28 -3.33 3.91 18.81
C LEU A 28 -3.87 5.17 19.51
N ILE A 29 -4.32 6.17 18.76
CA ILE A 29 -4.94 7.40 19.28
C ILE A 29 -6.15 7.07 20.16
N LYS A 30 -7.02 6.16 19.69
CA LYS A 30 -8.18 5.70 20.45
C LYS A 30 -7.78 5.07 21.79
N SER A 31 -6.75 4.24 21.79
CA SER A 31 -6.22 3.60 23.00
C SER A 31 -5.64 4.62 23.98
N ILE A 32 -4.89 5.61 23.49
CA ILE A 32 -4.32 6.70 24.29
C ILE A 32 -5.43 7.57 24.90
N ASN A 33 -6.43 7.95 24.09
CA ASN A 33 -7.57 8.74 24.58
C ASN A 33 -8.32 8.00 25.69
N ALA A 34 -8.49 6.68 25.56
CA ALA A 34 -9.15 5.85 26.56
C ALA A 34 -8.33 5.69 27.86
N GLU A 35 -7.02 5.48 27.76
CA GLU A 35 -6.14 5.27 28.92
C GLU A 35 -5.90 6.56 29.72
N TYR A 36 -5.65 7.67 29.02
CA TYR A 36 -5.20 8.91 29.66
C TYR A 36 -6.29 9.98 29.78
N GLY A 37 -7.52 9.71 29.32
CA GLY A 37 -8.63 10.66 29.37
C GLY A 37 -8.40 11.92 28.53
N VAL A 38 -7.59 11.81 27.47
CA VAL A 38 -7.27 12.91 26.55
C VAL A 38 -8.10 12.81 25.26
N SER A 39 -8.06 13.86 24.44
CA SER A 39 -8.84 13.99 23.20
C SER A 39 -7.96 14.31 22.00
N ILE A 40 -7.01 13.42 21.69
CA ILE A 40 -6.17 13.53 20.49
C ILE A 40 -7.06 13.31 19.25
N PRO A 41 -7.02 14.21 18.26
CA PRO A 41 -7.81 14.06 17.03
C PRO A 41 -7.28 12.94 16.15
N GLN A 42 -8.19 12.17 15.57
CA GLN A 42 -7.89 11.13 14.59
C GLN A 42 -7.54 11.72 13.21
N VAL A 43 -6.79 10.97 12.42
CA VAL A 43 -6.42 11.34 11.05
C VAL A 43 -7.47 10.84 10.05
N SER A 44 -7.65 11.58 8.94
CA SER A 44 -8.57 11.17 7.87
C SER A 44 -7.99 10.00 7.07
N GLU A 45 -8.55 8.81 7.29
CA GLU A 45 -8.24 7.60 6.53
C GLU A 45 -8.56 7.75 5.04
N TYR A 46 -9.68 8.41 4.70
CA TYR A 46 -10.04 8.65 3.31
C TYR A 46 -8.99 9.50 2.60
N SER A 47 -8.52 10.58 3.23
CA SER A 47 -7.49 11.43 2.67
C SER A 47 -6.17 10.66 2.53
N ALA A 48 -5.81 9.86 3.55
CA ALA A 48 -4.63 9.00 3.50
C ALA A 48 -4.69 8.03 2.32
N TRP A 49 -5.84 7.39 2.09
CA TRP A 49 -6.06 6.48 0.96
C TRP A 49 -6.09 7.20 -0.40
N TYR A 50 -6.78 8.34 -0.48
CA TYR A 50 -6.99 9.07 -1.74
C TYR A 50 -5.69 9.63 -2.32
N TYR A 51 -4.80 10.12 -1.45
CA TYR A 51 -3.51 10.69 -1.86
C TYR A 51 -2.34 9.69 -1.84
N ASP A 52 -2.61 8.40 -1.64
CA ASP A 52 -1.59 7.36 -1.68
C ASP A 52 -1.41 6.82 -3.09
N THR A 53 -0.23 7.04 -3.68
CA THR A 53 0.10 6.57 -5.03
C THR A 53 0.02 5.05 -5.15
N LEU A 54 0.31 4.30 -4.08
CA LEU A 54 0.20 2.84 -4.08
C LEU A 54 -1.26 2.39 -4.22
N ASN A 55 -2.20 3.17 -3.71
CA ASN A 55 -3.64 2.90 -3.82
C ASN A 55 -4.32 3.57 -5.03
N ARG A 56 -3.68 4.56 -5.66
CA ARG A 56 -4.23 5.25 -6.85
C ARG A 56 -3.66 4.72 -8.16
N SER A 57 -2.36 4.53 -8.22
CA SER A 57 -1.61 4.14 -9.43
C SER A 57 -0.38 3.32 -9.03
N PRO A 58 -0.56 2.08 -8.54
CA PRO A 58 0.57 1.22 -8.17
C PRO A 58 1.44 0.89 -9.38
N VAL A 59 2.74 0.71 -9.13
CA VAL A 59 3.65 0.16 -10.14
C VAL A 59 3.34 -1.33 -10.32
N ASP A 60 3.03 -1.74 -11.55
CA ASP A 60 2.76 -3.14 -11.89
C ASP A 60 3.94 -3.75 -12.67
N LEU A 61 4.86 -4.36 -11.93
CA LEU A 61 6.02 -5.06 -12.50
C LEU A 61 5.62 -6.37 -13.19
N LYS A 62 4.58 -7.06 -12.70
CA LYS A 62 4.16 -8.35 -13.26
C LYS A 62 3.54 -8.14 -14.63
N GLY A 63 2.61 -7.19 -14.74
CA GLY A 63 2.05 -6.78 -16.02
C GLY A 63 3.13 -6.25 -16.97
N PHE A 64 4.11 -5.49 -16.48
CA PHE A 64 5.24 -5.07 -17.32
C PHE A 64 6.02 -6.26 -17.92
N LEU A 65 6.34 -7.27 -17.11
CA LEU A 65 7.08 -8.46 -17.56
C LEU A 65 6.28 -9.33 -18.53
N SER A 66 4.94 -9.38 -18.41
CA SER A 66 4.10 -10.17 -19.29
C SER A 66 3.67 -9.45 -20.57
N ASP A 67 3.45 -8.13 -20.53
CA ASP A 67 2.70 -7.44 -21.58
C ASP A 67 3.60 -6.63 -22.53
N SER A 68 4.84 -6.33 -22.14
CA SER A 68 5.81 -5.58 -22.93
C SER A 68 6.82 -6.50 -23.63
N ILE A 69 7.22 -6.16 -24.86
CA ILE A 69 8.30 -6.89 -25.56
C ILE A 69 9.62 -6.84 -24.78
N ILE A 70 9.94 -5.69 -24.16
CA ILE A 70 11.13 -5.55 -23.33
C ILE A 70 10.98 -6.40 -22.06
N GLY A 71 9.79 -6.39 -21.46
CA GLY A 71 9.48 -7.20 -20.28
C GLY A 71 9.61 -8.69 -20.52
N GLN A 72 9.08 -9.18 -21.65
CA GLN A 72 9.17 -10.59 -22.04
C GLN A 72 10.60 -11.03 -22.34
N VAL A 73 11.42 -10.16 -22.93
CA VAL A 73 12.86 -10.45 -23.11
C VAL A 73 13.56 -10.57 -21.77
N ILE A 74 13.28 -9.67 -20.82
CA ILE A 74 13.81 -9.78 -19.45
C ILE A 74 13.35 -11.09 -18.80
N GLN A 75 12.06 -11.42 -18.91
CA GLN A 75 11.50 -12.65 -18.36
C GLN A 75 12.17 -13.90 -18.96
N PHE A 76 12.37 -13.94 -20.27
CA PHE A 76 13.08 -15.02 -20.95
C PHE A 76 14.50 -15.22 -20.40
N VAL A 77 15.26 -14.14 -20.20
CA VAL A 77 16.62 -14.20 -19.65
C VAL A 77 16.59 -14.76 -18.23
N ILE A 78 15.68 -14.27 -17.38
CA ILE A 78 15.51 -14.78 -16.02
C ILE A 78 15.20 -16.28 -16.05
N ASP A 79 14.20 -16.70 -16.82
CA ASP A 79 13.77 -18.11 -16.89
C ASP A 79 14.83 -19.06 -17.46
N THR A 80 15.73 -18.55 -18.30
CA THR A 80 16.79 -19.36 -18.92
C THR A 80 18.03 -19.50 -18.03
N PHE A 81 18.33 -18.50 -17.20
CA PHE A 81 19.65 -18.37 -16.56
C PHE A 81 19.65 -18.22 -15.03
N LEU A 82 18.50 -18.00 -14.37
CA LEU A 82 18.35 -17.90 -12.92
C LEU A 82 17.47 -19.04 -12.37
#